data_AF-A0A6I9YF67-F1
#
_entry.id   AF-A0A6I9YF67-F1
#
_cell.length_a   1.000
_cell.length_b   1.000
_cell.length_c   1.000
_cell.angle_alpha   90.00
_cell.angle_beta   90.00
_cell.angle_gamma   90.00
#
_symmetry.space_group_name_H-M   'P 1'
#
loop_
_entity.id
_entity.type
_entity.pdbx_description
1 polymer ?
#
loop_
_entity_poly.entity_id
_entity_poly.type
_entity_poly.pdbx_seq_one_letter_code
_entity_poly.pdbx_strand_id
1 'polypeptide(L)'
;MLGSKNAQAIEDMVGYAQETQHEKILRGLAVGIALVMYGRMEEADALIESLCRDKDPILRRSGMYTVAMAYCGSGNNKAIRRLLHVAVSDVNDDVRRAAVESLGFILFRTPEQCPSVVSLLSESYNPHVRYGAAMALGICCAGTGNKEAINLLEPMTNDPVNYVRQGALIASALIMIQQTEVLCPKSDPVHNLVISQLDFCNTFYMELPLKTIRKVQLAQNTAV
;
A
#
# COMPACT_ATOMS: atom_id res chain seq x y z
N MET A 1 -12.70 -15.71 -9.92
CA MET A 1 -13.49 -14.47 -9.89
C MET A 1 -12.66 -13.19 -10.05
N LEU A 2 -11.31 -13.25 -10.05
CA LEU A 2 -10.46 -12.07 -10.29
C LEU A 2 -10.80 -11.44 -11.66
N GLY A 3 -11.14 -10.15 -11.67
CA GLY A 3 -11.48 -9.41 -12.87
C GLY A 3 -12.71 -9.93 -13.63
N SER A 4 -13.48 -10.89 -13.11
CA SER A 4 -14.57 -11.50 -13.89
C SER A 4 -15.84 -10.65 -13.95
N LYS A 5 -15.96 -9.59 -13.13
CA LYS A 5 -17.14 -8.71 -13.06
C LYS A 5 -18.47 -9.49 -12.98
N ASN A 6 -18.49 -10.58 -12.20
CA ASN A 6 -19.73 -11.32 -12.02
C ASN A 6 -20.63 -10.53 -11.06
N ALA A 7 -21.75 -10.01 -11.59
CA ALA A 7 -22.70 -9.20 -10.83
C ALA A 7 -23.26 -9.96 -9.61
N GLN A 8 -23.64 -11.23 -9.80
CA GLN A 8 -24.19 -12.05 -8.71
C GLN A 8 -23.20 -12.18 -7.55
N ALA A 9 -21.93 -12.47 -7.86
CA ALA A 9 -20.91 -12.59 -6.83
C ALA A 9 -20.67 -11.27 -6.08
N ILE A 10 -20.78 -10.12 -6.75
CA ILE A 10 -20.63 -8.82 -6.10
C ILE A 10 -21.83 -8.55 -5.18
N GLU A 11 -23.04 -8.77 -5.66
CA GLU A 11 -24.27 -8.60 -4.88
C GLU A 11 -24.28 -9.52 -3.64
N ASP A 12 -23.95 -10.80 -3.82
CA ASP A 12 -23.86 -11.77 -2.73
C ASP A 12 -22.82 -11.36 -1.69
N MET A 13 -21.63 -10.93 -2.14
CA MET A 13 -20.57 -10.50 -1.22
C MET A 13 -20.92 -9.22 -0.47
N VAL A 14 -21.56 -8.24 -1.13
CA VAL A 14 -21.97 -6.98 -0.49
C VAL A 14 -23.13 -7.21 0.47
N GLY A 15 -24.14 -7.99 0.07
CA GLY A 15 -25.27 -8.34 0.95
C GLY A 15 -24.79 -9.08 2.20
N TYR A 16 -23.96 -10.11 2.03
CA TYR A 16 -23.43 -10.86 3.16
C TYR A 16 -22.47 -10.03 4.04
N ALA A 17 -21.75 -9.08 3.44
CA ALA A 17 -20.92 -8.15 4.20
C ALA A 17 -21.74 -7.22 5.11
N GLN A 18 -22.94 -6.80 4.72
CA GLN A 18 -23.80 -5.96 5.54
C GLN A 18 -24.53 -6.73 6.65
N GLU A 19 -24.79 -8.02 6.45
CA GLU A 19 -25.49 -8.87 7.42
C GLU A 19 -24.58 -9.40 8.53
N THR A 20 -23.29 -9.61 8.23
CA THR A 20 -22.38 -10.29 9.15
C THR A 20 -21.75 -9.35 10.18
N GLN A 21 -21.72 -9.80 11.44
CA GLN A 21 -21.03 -9.08 12.53
C GLN A 21 -19.56 -9.52 12.69
N HIS A 22 -19.11 -10.54 11.94
CA HIS A 22 -17.78 -11.10 12.07
C HIS A 22 -16.75 -10.31 11.25
N GLU A 23 -15.96 -9.50 11.96
CA GLU A 23 -14.96 -8.60 11.37
C GLU A 23 -13.96 -9.31 10.43
N LYS A 24 -13.55 -10.55 10.73
CA LYS A 24 -12.63 -11.33 9.88
C LYS A 24 -13.24 -11.70 8.53
N ILE A 25 -14.54 -12.06 8.54
CA ILE A 25 -15.28 -12.38 7.31
C ILE A 25 -15.46 -11.11 6.48
N LEU A 26 -15.83 -10.01 7.14
CA LEU A 26 -16.01 -8.72 6.49
C LEU A 26 -14.73 -8.24 5.79
N ARG A 27 -13.57 -8.35 6.45
CA ARG A 27 -12.27 -8.03 5.84
C ARG A 27 -11.93 -8.94 4.65
N GLY A 28 -12.29 -10.22 4.71
CA GLY A 28 -12.10 -11.15 3.58
C GLY A 28 -12.96 -10.78 2.38
N LEU A 29 -14.25 -10.52 2.60
CA LEU A 29 -15.19 -10.07 1.57
C LEU A 29 -14.77 -8.72 0.98
N ALA A 30 -14.34 -7.78 1.81
CA ALA A 30 -13.86 -6.46 1.39
C ALA A 30 -12.73 -6.54 0.35
N VAL A 31 -11.78 -7.46 0.56
CA VAL A 31 -10.68 -7.70 -0.42
C VAL A 31 -11.20 -8.48 -1.63
N GLY A 32 -12.10 -9.44 -1.42
CA GLY A 32 -12.74 -10.20 -2.50
C GLY A 32 -13.45 -9.30 -3.51
N ILE A 33 -14.28 -8.36 -3.04
CA ILE A 33 -14.99 -7.38 -3.86
C ILE A 33 -14.01 -6.56 -4.70
N ALA A 34 -12.93 -6.06 -4.08
CA ALA A 34 -11.90 -5.30 -4.79
C ALA A 34 -11.22 -6.11 -5.91
N LEU A 35 -10.93 -7.38 -5.66
CA LEU A 35 -10.30 -8.27 -6.65
C LEU A 35 -11.24 -8.60 -7.83
N VAL A 36 -12.55 -8.74 -7.60
CA VAL A 36 -13.50 -8.99 -8.70
C VAL A 36 -13.53 -7.83 -9.69
N MET A 37 -13.30 -6.60 -9.21
CA MET A 37 -13.29 -5.37 -10.01
C MET A 37 -11.92 -5.02 -10.63
N TYR A 38 -10.95 -5.93 -10.58
CA TYR A 38 -9.62 -5.70 -11.15
C TYR A 38 -9.68 -5.29 -12.64
N GLY A 39 -9.12 -4.12 -12.96
CA GLY A 39 -9.02 -3.60 -14.33
C GLY A 39 -10.32 -3.12 -14.98
N ARG A 40 -11.40 -2.93 -14.20
CA ARG A 40 -12.73 -2.52 -14.72
C ARG A 40 -12.97 -1.00 -14.78
N MET A 41 -12.00 -0.19 -14.34
CA MET A 41 -12.02 1.28 -14.44
C MET A 41 -13.38 1.90 -14.06
N GLU A 42 -13.99 2.69 -14.96
CA GLU A 42 -15.22 3.45 -14.72
C GLU A 42 -16.44 2.57 -14.42
N GLU A 43 -16.45 1.31 -14.83
CA GLU A 43 -17.56 0.40 -14.52
C GLU A 43 -17.66 0.10 -13.02
N ALA A 44 -16.57 0.29 -12.27
CA ALA A 44 -16.54 0.13 -10.83
C ALA A 44 -16.99 1.39 -10.07
N ASP A 45 -17.17 2.54 -10.73
CA ASP A 45 -17.46 3.82 -10.05
C ASP A 45 -18.75 3.76 -9.24
N ALA A 46 -19.80 3.12 -9.76
CA ALA A 46 -21.08 2.99 -9.04
C ALA A 46 -20.93 2.17 -7.75
N LEU A 47 -20.20 1.06 -7.81
CA LEU A 47 -19.93 0.22 -6.63
C LEU A 47 -19.06 0.97 -5.62
N ILE A 48 -18.02 1.67 -6.08
CA ILE A 48 -17.13 2.47 -5.24
C ILE A 48 -17.92 3.54 -4.49
N GLU A 49 -18.82 4.26 -5.18
CA GLU A 49 -19.63 5.30 -4.54
C GLU A 49 -20.59 4.75 -3.50
N SER A 50 -21.17 3.56 -3.73
CA SER A 50 -21.96 2.86 -2.72
C SER A 50 -21.11 2.53 -1.49
N LEU A 51 -19.98 1.86 -1.68
CA LEU A 51 -19.11 1.40 -0.58
C LEU A 51 -18.52 2.56 0.23
N CYS A 52 -18.25 3.71 -0.40
CA CYS A 52 -17.73 4.89 0.29
C CYS A 52 -18.77 5.56 1.20
N ARG A 53 -20.06 5.37 0.94
CA ARG A 53 -21.15 5.96 1.73
C ARG A 53 -21.62 5.06 2.87
N ASP A 54 -21.16 3.81 2.92
CA ASP A 54 -21.53 2.87 3.96
C ASP A 54 -21.09 3.36 5.35
N LYS A 55 -21.91 3.01 6.35
CA LYS A 55 -21.66 3.33 7.75
C LYS A 55 -20.44 2.59 8.29
N ASP A 56 -20.23 1.36 7.84
CA ASP A 56 -19.16 0.49 8.31
C ASP A 56 -17.80 0.88 7.72
N PRO A 57 -16.80 1.17 8.56
CA PRO A 57 -15.47 1.57 8.08
C PRO A 57 -14.78 0.50 7.21
N ILE A 58 -15.07 -0.78 7.44
CA ILE A 58 -14.45 -1.88 6.68
C ILE A 58 -14.96 -1.91 5.23
N LEU A 59 -16.23 -1.57 5.01
CA LEU A 59 -16.80 -1.41 3.67
C LEU A 59 -16.25 -0.17 2.97
N ARG A 60 -16.11 0.96 3.69
CA ARG A 60 -15.42 2.14 3.13
C ARG A 60 -13.98 1.84 2.74
N ARG A 61 -13.26 1.07 3.57
CA ARG A 61 -11.92 0.55 3.26
C ARG A 61 -11.93 -0.36 2.01
N SER A 62 -12.93 -1.22 1.85
CA SER A 62 -13.13 -2.01 0.62
C SER A 62 -13.26 -1.11 -0.60
N GLY A 63 -14.01 0.00 -0.47
CA GLY A 63 -14.14 1.00 -1.53
C GLY A 63 -12.78 1.53 -1.98
N MET A 64 -11.87 1.83 -1.05
CA MET A 64 -10.52 2.32 -1.40
C MET A 64 -9.70 1.27 -2.16
N TYR A 65 -9.70 0.01 -1.71
CA TYR A 65 -9.02 -1.07 -2.44
C TYR A 65 -9.67 -1.40 -3.78
N THR A 66 -10.98 -1.21 -3.89
CA THR A 66 -11.71 -1.38 -5.16
C THR A 66 -11.28 -0.30 -6.16
N VAL A 67 -11.12 0.95 -5.71
CA VAL A 67 -10.51 2.02 -6.53
C VAL A 67 -9.10 1.61 -6.98
N ALA A 68 -8.27 1.12 -6.06
CA ALA A 68 -6.90 0.70 -6.36
C ALA A 68 -6.84 -0.37 -7.45
N MET A 69 -7.67 -1.41 -7.34
CA MET A 69 -7.68 -2.55 -8.27
C MET A 69 -8.37 -2.21 -9.60
N ALA A 70 -9.39 -1.37 -9.59
CA ALA A 70 -10.09 -0.93 -10.80
C ALA A 70 -9.21 -0.01 -11.68
N TYR A 71 -8.45 0.89 -11.06
CA TYR A 71 -7.60 1.88 -11.74
C TYR A 71 -6.09 1.56 -11.67
N CYS A 72 -5.75 0.30 -11.42
CA CYS A 72 -4.36 -0.14 -11.29
C CYS A 72 -3.54 0.23 -12.54
N GLY A 73 -2.51 1.06 -12.37
CA GLY A 73 -1.61 1.50 -13.45
C GLY A 73 -2.24 2.40 -14.51
N SER A 74 -3.42 2.96 -14.26
CA SER A 74 -4.09 3.89 -15.18
C SER A 74 -3.64 5.34 -15.01
N GLY A 75 -3.16 5.74 -13.82
CA GLY A 75 -2.82 7.14 -13.53
C GLY A 75 -3.99 8.12 -13.60
N ASN A 76 -5.24 7.66 -13.40
CA ASN A 76 -6.41 8.52 -13.55
C ASN A 76 -6.51 9.56 -12.42
N ASN A 77 -6.49 10.85 -12.82
CA ASN A 77 -6.60 11.99 -11.91
C ASN A 77 -7.89 12.00 -11.06
N LYS A 78 -9.01 11.48 -11.58
CA LYS A 78 -10.28 11.40 -10.82
C LYS A 78 -10.13 10.46 -9.63
N ALA A 79 -9.51 9.30 -9.84
CA ALA A 79 -9.28 8.31 -8.79
C ALA A 79 -8.29 8.82 -7.74
N ILE A 80 -7.19 9.47 -8.17
CA ILE A 80 -6.20 10.08 -7.27
C ILE A 80 -6.85 11.17 -6.39
N ARG A 81 -7.62 12.09 -6.98
CA ARG A 81 -8.32 13.14 -6.23
C ARG A 81 -9.30 12.56 -5.22
N ARG A 82 -10.04 11.51 -5.59
CA ARG A 82 -10.97 10.82 -4.69
C ARG A 82 -10.24 10.20 -3.49
N LEU A 83 -9.14 9.48 -3.73
CA LEU A 83 -8.34 8.88 -2.66
C LEU A 83 -7.72 9.92 -1.73
N LEU A 84 -7.15 11.01 -2.28
CA LEU A 84 -6.60 12.09 -1.48
C LEU A 84 -7.66 12.78 -0.61
N HIS A 85 -8.86 13.00 -1.17
CA HIS A 85 -9.98 13.54 -0.40
C HIS A 85 -10.34 12.61 0.77
N VAL A 86 -10.47 11.30 0.54
CA VAL A 86 -10.82 10.34 1.60
C VAL A 86 -9.71 10.20 2.65
N ALA A 87 -8.44 10.27 2.24
CA ALA A 87 -7.29 10.22 3.16
C ALA A 87 -7.28 11.37 4.19
N VAL A 88 -7.89 12.51 3.86
CA VAL A 88 -7.97 13.68 4.75
C VAL A 88 -9.33 13.80 5.43
N SER A 89 -10.43 13.46 4.74
CA SER A 89 -11.80 13.67 5.22
C SER A 89 -12.39 12.55 6.06
N ASP A 90 -11.91 11.30 5.92
CA ASP A 90 -12.46 10.19 6.71
C ASP A 90 -11.97 10.25 8.16
N VAL A 91 -12.85 9.87 9.08
CA VAL A 91 -12.59 9.84 10.52
C VAL A 91 -11.82 8.57 10.91
N ASN A 92 -11.97 7.48 10.15
CA ASN A 92 -11.39 6.20 10.50
C ASN A 92 -9.98 6.00 9.93
N ASP A 93 -9.03 5.71 10.79
CA ASP A 93 -7.61 5.58 10.44
C ASP A 93 -7.29 4.42 9.49
N ASP A 94 -8.04 3.31 9.54
CA ASP A 94 -7.86 2.18 8.62
C ASP A 94 -8.27 2.55 7.19
N VAL A 95 -9.32 3.37 7.04
CA VAL A 95 -9.76 3.87 5.73
C VAL A 95 -8.74 4.86 5.19
N ARG A 96 -8.25 5.78 6.02
CA ARG A 96 -7.20 6.74 5.64
C ARG A 96 -5.94 6.04 5.17
N ARG A 97 -5.47 5.04 5.92
CA ARG A 97 -4.33 4.22 5.55
C ARG A 97 -4.55 3.52 4.20
N ALA A 98 -5.69 2.85 4.02
CA ALA A 98 -6.00 2.17 2.78
C ALA A 98 -6.10 3.12 1.58
N ALA A 99 -6.60 4.34 1.78
CA ALA A 99 -6.66 5.34 0.72
C ALA A 99 -5.26 5.74 0.23
N VAL A 100 -4.31 5.94 1.14
CA VAL A 100 -2.93 6.28 0.78
C VAL A 100 -2.21 5.08 0.15
N GLU A 101 -2.35 3.87 0.71
CA GLU A 101 -1.81 2.64 0.11
C GLU A 101 -2.29 2.45 -1.34
N SER A 102 -3.56 2.78 -1.59
CA SER A 102 -4.20 2.65 -2.90
C SER A 102 -3.58 3.57 -3.97
N LEU A 103 -2.97 4.70 -3.58
CA LEU A 103 -2.28 5.59 -4.52
C LEU A 103 -1.09 4.89 -5.20
N GLY A 104 -0.38 4.03 -4.46
CA GLY A 104 0.75 3.26 -5.00
C GLY A 104 0.34 2.34 -6.15
N PHE A 105 -0.82 1.70 -6.05
CA PHE A 105 -1.36 0.84 -7.12
C PHE A 105 -1.85 1.61 -8.34
N ILE A 106 -2.28 2.87 -8.19
CA ILE A 106 -2.71 3.66 -9.36
C ILE A 106 -1.49 4.20 -10.13
N LEU A 107 -0.44 4.58 -9.39
CA LEU A 107 0.73 5.28 -9.93
C LEU A 107 1.92 4.37 -10.25
N PHE A 108 1.83 3.04 -10.10
CA PHE A 108 2.99 2.14 -10.31
C PHE A 108 3.63 2.22 -11.71
N ARG A 109 2.89 2.67 -12.74
CA ARG A 109 3.45 2.87 -14.09
C ARG A 109 4.24 4.18 -14.24
N THR A 110 4.05 5.13 -13.33
CA THR A 110 4.71 6.44 -13.32
C THR A 110 5.37 6.70 -11.96
N PRO A 111 6.43 5.93 -11.61
CA PRO A 111 7.06 5.96 -10.29
C PRO A 111 7.70 7.30 -9.92
N GLU A 112 7.96 8.17 -10.90
CA GLU A 112 8.48 9.53 -10.68
C GLU A 112 7.43 10.47 -10.05
N GLN A 113 6.15 10.26 -10.33
CA GLN A 113 5.08 11.14 -9.82
C GLN A 113 4.68 10.80 -8.39
N CYS A 114 4.92 9.57 -7.93
CA CYS A 114 4.48 9.12 -6.62
C CYS A 114 5.14 9.84 -5.45
N PRO A 115 6.48 10.05 -5.40
CA PRO A 115 7.13 10.85 -4.36
C PRO A 115 6.54 12.25 -4.23
N SER A 116 6.30 12.92 -5.36
CA SER A 116 5.72 14.27 -5.38
C SER A 116 4.35 14.32 -4.70
N VAL A 117 3.46 13.37 -5.00
CA VAL A 117 2.10 13.31 -4.41
C VAL A 117 2.12 12.91 -2.94
N VAL A 118 3.03 12.00 -2.56
CA VAL A 118 3.06 11.40 -1.22
C VAL A 118 3.89 12.21 -0.21
N SER A 119 4.77 13.10 -0.67
CA SER A 119 5.62 13.96 0.19
C SER A 119 4.84 14.68 1.31
N LEU A 120 3.73 15.33 0.96
CA LEU A 120 2.86 16.01 1.94
C LEU A 120 2.20 15.04 2.93
N LEU A 121 1.94 13.80 2.51
CA LEU A 121 1.33 12.78 3.36
C LEU A 121 2.35 12.15 4.33
N SER A 122 3.62 12.07 3.95
CA SER A 122 4.68 11.59 4.85
C SER A 122 4.92 12.49 6.07
N GLU A 123 4.61 13.77 5.97
CA GLU A 123 4.72 14.74 7.09
C GLU A 123 3.44 14.81 7.94
N SER A 124 2.44 14.00 7.64
CA SER A 124 1.16 14.02 8.38
C SER A 124 1.34 13.62 9.84
N TYR A 125 0.63 14.30 10.74
CA TYR A 125 0.63 13.99 12.18
C TYR A 125 0.10 12.58 12.49
N ASN A 126 -0.85 12.08 11.68
CA ASN A 126 -1.44 10.77 11.86
C ASN A 126 -0.47 9.64 11.43
N PRO A 127 -0.06 8.73 12.33
CA PRO A 127 0.90 7.69 11.98
C PRO A 127 0.34 6.65 10.99
N HIS A 128 -0.99 6.45 10.92
CA HIS A 128 -1.60 5.56 9.92
C HIS A 128 -1.44 6.08 8.49
N VAL A 129 -1.50 7.41 8.32
CA VAL A 129 -1.27 8.08 7.03
C VAL A 129 0.20 7.98 6.66
N ARG A 130 1.13 8.21 7.61
CA ARG A 130 2.58 8.05 7.37
C ARG A 130 2.96 6.62 6.97
N TYR A 131 2.38 5.62 7.65
CA TYR A 131 2.57 4.22 7.25
C TYR A 131 2.04 3.94 5.84
N GLY A 132 0.83 4.42 5.52
CA GLY A 132 0.26 4.27 4.18
C GLY A 132 1.11 4.95 3.11
N ALA A 133 1.68 6.11 3.41
CA ALA A 133 2.60 6.85 2.55
C ALA A 133 3.89 6.04 2.29
N ALA A 134 4.50 5.50 3.34
CA ALA A 134 5.68 4.64 3.21
C ALA A 134 5.38 3.43 2.31
N MET A 135 4.26 2.75 2.54
CA MET A 135 3.87 1.58 1.75
C MET A 135 3.53 1.94 0.30
N ALA A 136 2.88 3.07 0.06
CA ALA A 136 2.59 3.56 -1.30
C ALA A 136 3.88 3.80 -2.10
N LEU A 137 4.89 4.43 -1.49
CA LEU A 137 6.22 4.61 -2.09
C LEU A 137 6.88 3.25 -2.39
N GLY A 138 6.80 2.31 -1.45
CA GLY A 138 7.35 0.96 -1.61
C GLY A 138 6.73 0.19 -2.78
N ILE A 139 5.39 0.26 -2.92
CA ILE A 139 4.65 -0.42 -4.00
C ILE A 139 4.91 0.25 -5.34
N CYS A 140 4.88 1.59 -5.39
CA CYS A 140 5.00 2.33 -6.62
C CYS A 140 6.43 2.31 -7.19
N CYS A 141 7.44 2.47 -6.33
CA CYS A 141 8.85 2.55 -6.72
C CYS A 141 9.58 1.19 -6.62
N ALA A 142 8.85 0.08 -6.52
CA ALA A 142 9.45 -1.25 -6.41
C ALA A 142 10.41 -1.55 -7.57
N GLY A 143 11.65 -1.92 -7.26
CA GLY A 143 12.69 -2.26 -8.25
C GLY A 143 13.25 -1.09 -9.07
N THR A 144 12.75 0.14 -8.88
CA THR A 144 13.19 1.32 -9.65
C THR A 144 14.47 1.95 -9.12
N GLY A 145 14.77 1.78 -7.82
CA GLY A 145 15.91 2.46 -7.16
C GLY A 145 15.77 3.99 -7.08
N ASN A 146 14.54 4.53 -7.10
CA ASN A 146 14.34 5.98 -7.06
C ASN A 146 14.89 6.61 -5.76
N LYS A 147 15.90 7.48 -5.92
CA LYS A 147 16.58 8.18 -4.82
C LYS A 147 15.66 9.10 -4.02
N GLU A 148 14.69 9.72 -4.68
CA GLU A 148 13.74 10.63 -4.02
C GLU A 148 12.85 9.86 -3.03
N ALA A 149 12.34 8.71 -3.44
CA ALA A 149 11.55 7.83 -2.57
C ALA A 149 12.36 7.35 -1.35
N ILE A 150 13.64 7.02 -1.54
CA ILE A 150 14.54 6.60 -0.44
C ILE A 150 14.78 7.77 0.54
N ASN A 151 15.03 8.98 0.03
CA ASN A 151 15.25 10.15 0.88
C ASN A 151 14.00 10.50 1.71
N LEU A 152 12.80 10.27 1.18
CA LEU A 152 11.55 10.43 1.93
C LEU A 152 11.37 9.34 3.01
N LEU A 153 11.90 8.13 2.80
CA LEU A 153 11.80 7.02 3.76
C LEU A 153 12.81 7.11 4.91
N GLU A 154 13.98 7.72 4.70
CA GLU A 154 15.00 7.92 5.74
C GLU A 154 14.45 8.48 7.06
N PRO A 155 13.72 9.61 7.10
CA PRO A 155 13.15 10.12 8.35
C PRO A 155 12.09 9.19 8.94
N MET A 156 11.33 8.46 8.10
CA MET A 156 10.30 7.52 8.56
C MET A 156 10.88 6.29 9.26
N THR A 157 12.14 5.91 8.98
CA THR A 157 12.82 4.81 9.69
C THR A 157 13.13 5.15 11.15
N ASN A 158 13.14 6.43 11.52
CA ASN A 158 13.36 6.92 12.88
C ASN A 158 12.07 7.47 13.52
N ASP A 159 10.90 7.17 12.94
CA ASP A 159 9.61 7.60 13.48
C ASP A 159 9.38 7.04 14.90
N PRO A 160 8.75 7.80 15.82
CA PRO A 160 8.44 7.29 17.16
C PRO A 160 7.56 6.03 17.14
N VAL A 161 6.75 5.83 16.10
CA VAL A 161 5.77 4.74 16.00
C VAL A 161 6.35 3.50 15.32
N ASN A 162 6.25 2.35 15.99
CA ASN A 162 6.86 1.09 15.57
C ASN A 162 6.41 0.62 14.18
N TYR A 163 5.11 0.65 13.89
CA TYR A 163 4.61 0.15 12.61
C TYR A 163 4.99 1.06 11.44
N VAL A 164 5.16 2.38 11.66
CA VAL A 164 5.66 3.31 10.64
C VAL A 164 7.10 2.96 10.28
N ARG A 165 7.96 2.74 11.27
CA ARG A 165 9.34 2.28 11.04
C ARG A 165 9.37 0.96 10.27
N GLN A 166 8.52 -0.01 10.67
CA GLN A 166 8.40 -1.28 9.96
C GLN A 166 7.98 -1.09 8.49
N GLY A 167 6.98 -0.23 8.23
CA GLY A 167 6.53 0.11 6.89
C GLY A 167 7.64 0.75 6.05
N ALA A 168 8.40 1.67 6.63
CA ALA A 168 9.52 2.34 5.98
C ALA A 168 10.64 1.35 5.61
N LEU A 169 10.97 0.40 6.49
CA LEU A 169 11.97 -0.65 6.20
C LEU A 169 11.49 -1.60 5.09
N ILE A 170 10.23 -2.03 5.13
CA ILE A 170 9.65 -2.88 4.07
C ILE A 170 9.65 -2.14 2.74
N ALA A 171 9.22 -0.88 2.71
CA ALA A 171 9.21 -0.05 1.51
C ALA A 171 10.62 0.16 0.95
N SER A 172 11.60 0.44 1.81
CA SER A 172 13.00 0.57 1.41
C SER A 172 13.53 -0.72 0.78
N ALA A 173 13.19 -1.88 1.36
CA ALA A 173 13.57 -3.18 0.80
C ALA A 173 12.88 -3.47 -0.56
N LEU A 174 11.63 -3.05 -0.74
CA LEU A 174 10.91 -3.20 -2.02
C LEU A 174 11.52 -2.32 -3.13
N ILE A 175 11.92 -1.09 -2.80
CA ILE A 175 12.55 -0.18 -3.76
C ILE A 175 13.92 -0.70 -4.20
N MET A 176 14.68 -1.29 -3.26
CA MET A 176 16.03 -1.81 -3.48
C MET A 176 16.07 -3.25 -3.99
N ILE A 177 14.92 -3.88 -4.28
CA ILE A 177 14.90 -5.25 -4.79
C ILE A 177 15.67 -5.31 -6.11
N GLN A 178 16.58 -6.28 -6.23
CA GLN A 178 17.45 -6.49 -7.41
C GLN A 178 18.43 -5.34 -7.73
N GLN A 179 18.58 -4.34 -6.86
CA GLN A 179 19.61 -3.31 -7.03
C GLN A 179 20.96 -3.81 -6.52
N THR A 180 22.01 -3.58 -7.31
CA THR A 180 23.40 -3.91 -6.92
C THR A 180 24.06 -2.70 -6.27
N GLU A 181 25.05 -2.98 -5.42
CA GLU A 181 25.82 -1.96 -4.65
C GLU A 181 26.48 -0.92 -5.58
N VAL A 182 26.80 -1.34 -6.80
CA VAL A 182 27.41 -0.48 -7.84
C VAL A 182 26.41 0.54 -8.41
N LEU A 183 25.13 0.19 -8.53
CA LEU A 183 24.09 1.05 -9.08
C LEU A 183 23.58 2.08 -8.07
N CYS A 184 23.53 1.70 -6.79
CA CYS A 184 23.07 2.56 -5.70
C CYS A 184 23.87 2.32 -4.41
N PRO A 185 24.84 3.17 -4.06
CA PRO A 185 25.68 2.99 -2.85
C PRO A 185 24.92 3.15 -1.52
N LYS A 186 23.64 3.56 -1.57
CA LYS A 186 22.74 3.58 -0.40
C LYS A 186 22.19 2.18 -0.04
N SER A 187 22.44 1.15 -0.83
CA SER A 187 21.98 -0.23 -0.55
C SER A 187 22.51 -0.77 0.78
N ASP A 188 23.79 -0.56 1.05
CA ASP A 188 24.51 -1.16 2.19
C ASP A 188 24.08 -0.58 3.54
N PRO A 189 23.97 0.76 3.72
CA PRO A 189 23.49 1.31 4.98
C PRO A 189 22.02 0.92 5.24
N VAL A 190 21.18 0.82 4.20
CA VAL A 190 19.80 0.33 4.35
C VAL A 190 19.79 -1.16 4.71
N HIS A 191 20.62 -1.98 4.08
CA HIS A 191 20.75 -3.41 4.39
C HIS A 191 21.21 -3.62 5.84
N ASN A 192 22.24 -2.89 6.26
CA ASN A 192 22.77 -2.94 7.63
C ASN A 192 21.79 -2.34 8.66
N LEU A 193 21.03 -1.32 8.30
CA LEU A 193 19.97 -0.78 9.16
C LEU A 193 18.84 -1.78 9.35
N VAL A 194 18.43 -2.47 8.27
CA VAL A 194 17.42 -3.52 8.35
C VAL A 194 17.93 -4.68 9.21
N ILE A 195 19.19 -5.10 9.06
CA ILE A 195 19.81 -6.16 9.88
C ILE A 195 19.94 -5.75 11.35
N SER A 196 20.44 -4.54 11.64
CA SER A 196 20.63 -4.08 13.02
C SER A 196 19.30 -3.88 13.76
N GLN A 197 18.23 -3.44 13.08
CA GLN A 197 16.90 -3.37 13.68
C GLN A 197 16.22 -4.74 13.82
N LEU A 198 16.67 -5.76 13.10
CA LEU A 198 16.25 -7.15 13.31
C LEU A 198 16.82 -7.74 14.61
N ASP A 199 18.08 -7.43 14.95
CA ASP A 199 18.72 -7.93 16.17
C ASP A 199 18.17 -7.29 17.46
N PHE A 200 17.63 -6.05 17.36
CA PHE A 200 17.11 -5.31 18.52
C PHE A 200 15.64 -5.63 18.86
N CYS A 201 14.83 -6.09 17.88
CA CYS A 201 13.40 -6.37 18.07
C CYS A 201 13.09 -7.87 18.08
N ASN A 202 13.36 -8.53 19.21
CA ASN A 202 13.13 -9.95 19.48
C ASN A 202 11.64 -10.38 19.60
N THR A 203 10.70 -9.71 18.94
CA THR A 203 9.25 -9.99 19.09
C THR A 203 8.58 -10.11 17.73
N PHE A 204 8.10 -11.32 17.40
CA PHE A 204 7.04 -11.82 16.48
C PHE A 204 6.64 -11.06 15.18
N TYR A 205 7.04 -9.81 14.97
CA TYR A 205 6.60 -8.88 13.92
C TYR A 205 7.56 -8.80 12.72
N MET A 206 8.70 -9.52 12.77
CA MET A 206 9.79 -9.41 11.78
C MET A 206 9.88 -10.57 10.77
N GLU A 207 8.96 -11.54 10.74
CA GLU A 207 8.99 -12.61 9.73
C GLU A 207 8.90 -12.09 8.28
N LEU A 208 8.09 -11.04 8.06
CA LEU A 208 7.88 -10.46 6.73
C LEU A 208 9.15 -9.76 6.19
N PRO A 209 9.82 -8.85 6.93
CA PRO A 209 11.06 -8.24 6.46
C PRO A 209 12.17 -9.27 6.25
N LEU A 210 12.30 -10.31 7.09
CA LEU A 210 13.26 -11.41 6.87
C LEU A 210 13.04 -12.18 5.55
N LYS A 211 11.78 -12.44 5.18
CA LYS A 211 11.43 -13.06 3.89
C LYS A 211 11.74 -12.12 2.71
N THR A 212 11.54 -10.82 2.87
CA THR A 212 11.86 -9.82 1.85
C THR A 212 13.38 -9.69 1.65
N ILE A 213 14.17 -9.65 2.72
CA ILE A 213 15.64 -9.61 2.65
C ILE A 213 16.20 -10.87 2.00
N ARG A 214 15.71 -12.06 2.38
CA ARG A 214 16.12 -13.32 1.71
C ARG A 214 15.83 -13.29 0.21
N LYS A 215 14.72 -12.68 -0.23
CA LYS A 215 14.42 -12.50 -1.65
C LYS A 215 15.36 -11.49 -2.32
N VAL A 216 15.71 -10.38 -1.66
CA VAL A 216 16.71 -9.42 -2.17
C VAL A 216 18.07 -10.10 -2.33
N GLN A 217 18.50 -10.88 -1.33
CA GLN A 217 19.81 -11.55 -1.32
C GLN A 217 19.89 -12.71 -2.33
N LEU A 218 18.82 -13.50 -2.47
CA LEU A 218 18.72 -14.52 -3.52
C LEU A 218 18.75 -13.90 -4.92
N ALA A 219 18.11 -12.73 -5.10
CA ALA A 219 18.09 -12.05 -6.38
C ALA A 219 19.45 -11.40 -6.73
N GLN A 220 20.23 -10.98 -5.74
CA GLN A 220 21.61 -10.51 -5.94
C GLN A 220 22.56 -11.67 -6.32
N ASN A 221 22.37 -12.87 -5.76
CA ASN A 221 23.21 -14.05 -6.05
C ASN A 221 22.95 -14.73 -7.40
N THR A 222 21.84 -14.44 -8.08
CA THR A 222 21.54 -15.00 -9.42
C THR A 222 22.08 -14.15 -10.58
N ALA A 223 22.73 -13.02 -10.30
CA ALA A 223 23.29 -12.11 -11.31
C ALA A 223 24.81 -12.28 -11.52
N VAL A 224 25.38 -13.40 -11.05
CA VAL A 224 26.78 -13.81 -11.25
C VAL A 224 26.83 -15.07 -12.11
#